data_AF-A0A7V5N3E8-F1
#
_entry.id   AF-A0A7V5N3E8-F1
#
_cell.length_a   1.000
_cell.length_b   1.000
_cell.length_c   1.000
_cell.angle_alpha   90.00
_cell.angle_beta   90.00
_cell.angle_gamma   90.00
#
_symmetry.space_group_name_H-M   'P 1'
#
loop_
_entity.id
_entity.type
_entity.pdbx_description
1 polymer ?
#
loop_
_entity_poly.entity_id
_entity_poly.type
_entity_poly.pdbx_seq_one_letter_code
_entity_poly.pdbx_strand_id
1 'polypeptide(L)'
;MAGEGAPSSVCGRAVMTAGMGRATPLILGLFLAAGLALAAPAMPEMVDTVQYGHIQVGMKEKEVRQRLGPPDRVQQRERRVGGRGSSQAGGRTIRTKRLVYTGVNPASGQRITTTIILENGKVVDKKRSYD
;
A
#
# COMPACT_ATOMS: atom_id res chain seq x y z
N MET A 1 -18.99 72.35 23.55
CA MET A 1 -18.68 71.55 24.75
C MET A 1 -17.48 70.70 24.37
N ALA A 2 -16.24 71.15 24.54
CA ALA A 2 -15.52 71.49 25.78
C ALA A 2 -15.26 70.26 26.67
N GLY A 3 -13.98 70.06 27.01
CA GLY A 3 -13.50 69.10 28.01
C GLY A 3 -12.56 68.05 27.40
N GLU A 4 -11.24 68.26 27.32
CA GLU A 4 -10.25 67.97 28.38
C GLU A 4 -9.87 66.48 28.41
N GLY A 5 -8.60 66.05 28.39
CA GLY A 5 -7.34 66.77 28.44
C GLY A 5 -6.16 65.80 28.24
N ALA A 6 -5.06 66.33 27.70
CA ALA A 6 -3.73 65.82 28.01
C ALA A 6 -3.34 66.36 29.41
N PRO A 7 -2.40 65.73 30.16
CA PRO A 7 -1.01 66.15 30.00
C PRO A 7 0.09 65.10 30.31
N SER A 8 1.16 65.17 29.49
CA SER A 8 2.62 65.12 29.77
C SER A 8 3.27 64.30 30.91
N SER A 9 4.56 64.04 30.68
CA SER A 9 5.68 63.73 31.61
C SER A 9 6.02 62.24 31.78
N VAL A 10 7.29 61.80 31.85
CA VAL A 10 8.61 62.43 31.85
C VAL A 10 9.64 61.32 31.58
N CYS A 11 10.80 61.75 31.07
CA CYS A 11 12.13 61.14 31.01
C CYS A 11 12.37 59.76 31.67
N GLY A 12 13.03 58.89 30.91
CA GLY A 12 13.83 57.78 31.45
C GLY A 12 14.91 57.36 30.45
N ARG A 13 16.11 57.93 30.60
CA ARG A 13 17.31 57.62 29.83
C ARG A 13 18.18 56.66 30.66
N ALA A 14 18.44 55.45 30.17
CA ALA A 14 19.54 54.56 30.56
C ALA A 14 19.72 53.55 29.41
N VAL A 15 20.73 53.62 28.54
CA VAL A 15 22.19 53.53 28.71
C VAL A 15 22.64 52.15 29.20
N MET A 16 23.39 51.48 28.31
CA MET A 16 24.29 50.32 28.53
C MET A 16 23.55 49.00 28.81
N THR A 17 23.93 47.85 28.25
CA THR A 17 25.28 47.32 28.04
C THR A 17 25.29 46.26 26.94
N ALA A 18 26.46 46.11 26.32
CA ALA A 18 26.85 45.05 25.42
C ALA A 18 26.52 43.63 25.94
N GLY A 19 26.19 42.72 25.03
CA GLY A 19 26.00 41.32 25.37
C GLY A 19 26.11 40.42 24.16
N MET A 20 27.35 39.99 23.89
CA MET A 20 27.75 38.77 23.19
C MET A 20 26.99 38.38 21.91
N GLY A 21 27.71 38.49 20.78
CA GLY A 21 27.43 37.71 19.58
C GLY A 21 27.25 36.23 19.93
N ARG A 22 26.08 35.69 19.57
CA ARG A 22 25.79 34.26 19.65
C ARG A 22 26.65 33.54 18.62
N ALA A 23 27.82 33.09 19.07
CA ALA A 23 28.59 32.08 18.38
C ALA A 23 28.03 30.70 18.74
N THR A 24 27.56 30.00 17.71
CA THR A 24 27.49 28.53 17.56
C THR A 24 26.54 27.74 18.49
N PRO A 25 25.93 26.61 18.04
CA PRO A 25 26.46 25.68 17.04
C PRO A 25 25.55 25.44 15.82
N LEU A 26 26.19 25.42 14.65
CA LEU A 26 25.73 24.65 13.49
C LEU A 26 25.55 23.21 13.96
N ILE A 27 24.29 22.81 14.13
CA ILE A 27 23.89 21.42 14.35
C ILE A 27 24.32 20.68 13.10
N LEU A 28 25.44 19.96 13.22
CA LEU A 28 25.95 19.00 12.25
C LEU A 28 24.92 17.87 12.16
N GLY A 29 23.93 18.08 11.28
CA GLY A 29 22.86 17.16 10.99
C GLY A 29 23.43 15.85 10.46
N LEU A 30 23.54 14.90 11.36
CA LEU A 30 23.71 13.48 11.11
C LEU A 30 22.47 12.95 10.37
N PHE A 31 22.45 13.01 9.04
CA PHE A 31 21.49 12.27 8.23
C PHE A 31 22.24 11.60 7.06
N LEU A 32 22.51 10.30 7.20
CA LEU A 32 21.65 9.22 6.70
C LEU A 32 21.87 8.97 5.20
N ALA A 33 23.04 8.43 4.83
CA ALA A 33 23.28 8.02 3.45
C ALA A 33 24.29 6.87 3.38
N ALA A 34 23.88 5.65 3.71
CA ALA A 34 24.48 4.40 3.18
C ALA A 34 23.69 3.16 3.66
N GLY A 35 22.37 3.23 3.68
CA GLY A 35 21.53 2.04 3.74
C GLY A 35 21.24 1.58 2.32
N LEU A 36 22.26 1.13 1.58
CA LEU A 36 22.06 0.41 0.33
C LEU A 36 21.53 -0.99 0.71
N ALA A 37 20.29 -1.04 1.17
CA ALA A 37 19.51 -2.27 1.22
C ALA A 37 19.32 -2.67 -0.25
N LEU A 38 20.28 -3.45 -0.75
CA LEU A 38 20.06 -4.36 -1.87
C LEU A 38 18.81 -5.14 -1.48
N ALA A 39 17.66 -4.72 -2.01
CA ALA A 39 16.47 -5.53 -2.00
C ALA A 39 16.81 -6.75 -2.83
N ALA A 40 17.31 -7.79 -2.15
CA ALA A 40 17.47 -9.10 -2.74
C ALA A 40 16.12 -9.42 -3.40
N PRO A 41 16.09 -9.78 -4.69
CA PRO A 41 14.86 -10.20 -5.32
C PRO A 41 14.34 -11.36 -4.46
N ALA A 42 13.20 -11.15 -3.81
CA ALA A 42 12.52 -12.19 -3.06
C ALA A 42 12.43 -13.39 -3.99
N MET A 43 13.19 -14.44 -3.67
CA MET A 43 13.21 -15.64 -4.49
C MET A 43 11.77 -16.14 -4.58
N PRO A 44 11.30 -16.58 -5.76
CA PRO A 44 9.94 -17.04 -5.93
C PRO A 44 9.68 -18.13 -4.89
N GLU A 45 8.81 -17.81 -3.93
CA GLU A 45 8.47 -18.71 -2.84
C GLU A 45 7.97 -20.01 -3.48
N MET A 46 8.55 -21.15 -3.10
CA MET A 46 8.15 -22.43 -3.65
C MET A 46 6.66 -22.63 -3.38
N VAL A 47 5.83 -22.50 -4.42
CA VAL A 47 4.39 -22.74 -4.30
C VAL A 47 4.19 -24.23 -4.12
N ASP A 48 4.08 -24.65 -2.86
CA ASP A 48 3.84 -26.03 -2.51
C ASP A 48 2.56 -26.51 -3.20
N THR A 49 2.68 -27.59 -3.97
CA THR A 49 1.58 -28.20 -4.70
C THR A 49 0.39 -28.56 -3.81
N VAL A 50 0.66 -28.85 -2.53
CA VAL A 50 -0.34 -29.15 -1.50
C VAL A 50 -1.19 -27.92 -1.17
N GLN A 51 -0.59 -26.74 -1.03
CA GLN A 51 -1.28 -25.49 -0.67
C GLN A 51 -2.35 -25.08 -1.70
N TYR A 52 -2.12 -25.35 -3.00
CA TYR A 52 -3.11 -25.10 -4.05
C TYR A 52 -4.38 -25.96 -3.89
N GLY A 53 -4.22 -27.23 -3.44
CA GLY A 53 -5.34 -28.14 -3.19
C GLY A 53 -6.32 -27.59 -2.15
N HIS A 54 -5.81 -26.82 -1.19
CA HIS A 54 -6.59 -26.23 -0.11
C HIS A 54 -7.42 -25.01 -0.51
N ILE A 55 -7.24 -24.43 -1.70
CA ILE A 55 -8.06 -23.31 -2.17
C ILE A 55 -9.37 -23.82 -2.75
N GLN A 56 -10.49 -23.27 -2.31
CA GLN A 56 -11.82 -23.67 -2.76
C GLN A 56 -12.58 -22.50 -3.38
N VAL A 57 -13.53 -22.81 -4.27
CA VAL A 57 -14.47 -21.82 -4.81
C VAL A 57 -15.32 -21.27 -3.67
N GLY A 58 -15.56 -19.96 -3.67
CA GLY A 58 -16.26 -19.22 -2.61
C GLY A 58 -15.36 -18.70 -1.49
N MET A 59 -14.11 -19.16 -1.39
CA MET A 59 -13.13 -18.71 -0.41
C MET A 59 -12.84 -17.21 -0.55
N LYS A 60 -12.60 -16.51 0.57
CA LYS A 60 -12.31 -15.06 0.55
C LYS A 60 -10.87 -14.80 0.12
N GLU A 61 -10.64 -13.66 -0.54
CA GLU A 61 -9.28 -13.24 -0.95
C GLU A 61 -8.27 -13.27 0.19
N LYS A 62 -8.66 -12.83 1.39
CA LYS A 62 -7.77 -12.82 2.57
C LYS A 62 -7.32 -14.23 2.96
N GLU A 63 -8.23 -15.20 2.94
CA GLU A 63 -7.93 -16.60 3.26
C GLU A 63 -7.01 -17.22 2.21
N VAL A 64 -7.22 -16.90 0.92
CA VAL A 64 -6.34 -17.34 -0.16
C VAL A 64 -4.92 -16.84 0.07
N ARG A 65 -4.75 -15.54 0.37
CA ARG A 65 -3.43 -14.94 0.64
C ARG A 65 -2.78 -15.47 1.93
N GLN A 66 -3.56 -15.83 2.93
CA GLN A 66 -3.03 -16.45 4.15
C GLN A 66 -2.48 -17.86 3.88
N ARG A 67 -3.06 -18.58 2.92
CA ARG A 67 -2.65 -19.96 2.59
C ARG A 67 -1.53 -20.04 1.56
N LEU A 68 -1.57 -19.19 0.54
CA LEU A 68 -0.61 -19.17 -0.58
C LEU A 68 0.43 -18.07 -0.49
N GLY A 69 0.35 -17.21 0.51
CA GLY A 69 1.21 -16.03 0.60
C GLY A 69 0.85 -14.93 -0.42
N PRO A 70 1.78 -13.98 -0.62
CA PRO A 70 1.60 -12.89 -1.57
C PRO A 70 1.64 -13.40 -3.02
N PRO A 71 0.71 -12.96 -3.89
CA PRO A 71 0.78 -13.28 -5.32
C PRO A 71 1.88 -12.50 -6.02
N ASP A 72 2.53 -13.13 -7.00
CA ASP A 72 3.54 -12.49 -7.85
C ASP A 72 2.94 -11.38 -8.73
N ARG A 73 1.71 -11.61 -9.23
CA ARG A 73 0.99 -10.62 -10.03
C ARG A 73 -0.47 -10.56 -9.65
N VAL A 74 -1.01 -9.34 -9.67
CA VAL A 74 -2.42 -9.04 -9.43
C VAL A 74 -2.95 -8.23 -10.60
N GLN A 75 -3.98 -8.74 -11.28
CA GLN A 75 -4.69 -8.02 -12.33
C GLN A 75 -6.12 -7.75 -11.85
N GLN A 76 -6.53 -6.50 -11.80
CA GLN A 76 -7.88 -6.12 -11.39
C GLN A 76 -8.64 -5.52 -12.57
N ARG A 77 -9.87 -5.98 -12.76
CA ARG A 77 -10.77 -5.50 -13.80
C ARG A 77 -12.15 -5.29 -13.21
N GLU A 78 -12.70 -4.09 -13.36
CA GLU A 78 -14.07 -3.79 -12.97
C GLU A 78 -14.96 -3.83 -14.22
N ARG A 79 -16.06 -4.58 -14.16
CA ARG A 79 -17.05 -4.66 -15.24
C ARG A 79 -18.43 -4.37 -14.67
N ARG A 80 -19.12 -3.40 -15.25
CA ARG A 80 -20.55 -3.19 -14.99
C ARG A 80 -21.33 -4.20 -15.82
N VAL A 81 -22.09 -5.07 -15.15
CA VAL A 81 -23.01 -5.99 -15.82
C VAL A 81 -24.39 -5.33 -15.77
N GLY A 82 -24.70 -4.57 -16.83
CA GLY A 82 -26.04 -4.06 -17.09
C GLY A 82 -26.71 -4.96 -18.13
N GLY A 83 -27.85 -5.55 -17.78
CA GLY A 83 -28.65 -6.33 -18.71
C GLY A 83 -29.14 -5.45 -19.86
N ARG A 84 -28.90 -5.86 -21.11
CA ARG A 84 -29.64 -5.31 -22.26
C ARG A 84 -31.09 -5.77 -22.12
N GLY A 85 -31.94 -4.95 -21.52
CA GLY A 85 -33.40 -5.17 -21.55
C GLY A 85 -34.17 -4.94 -20.25
N SER A 86 -33.53 -4.79 -19.10
CA SER A 86 -34.25 -4.49 -17.85
C SER A 86 -34.08 -3.03 -17.48
N SER A 87 -35.17 -2.28 -17.55
CA SER A 87 -35.39 -0.92 -17.00
C SER A 87 -35.25 -0.84 -15.47
N GLN A 88 -34.56 -1.79 -14.86
CA GLN A 88 -34.34 -1.86 -13.42
C GLN A 88 -33.02 -1.17 -13.10
N ALA A 89 -33.14 0.07 -12.62
CA ALA A 89 -32.05 0.89 -12.12
C ALA A 89 -31.28 0.15 -11.02
N GLY A 90 -30.16 -0.47 -11.39
CA GLY A 90 -29.35 -1.23 -10.44
C GLY A 90 -28.32 -2.13 -11.12
N GLY A 91 -27.55 -1.60 -12.08
CA GLY A 91 -26.47 -2.35 -12.71
C GLY A 91 -25.47 -2.85 -11.66
N ARG A 92 -25.28 -4.16 -11.56
CA ARG A 92 -24.32 -4.76 -10.60
C ARG A 92 -22.91 -4.54 -11.14
N THR A 93 -22.11 -3.79 -10.41
CA THR A 93 -20.67 -3.67 -10.68
C THR A 93 -19.97 -4.91 -10.15
N ILE A 94 -19.40 -5.72 -11.05
CA ILE A 94 -18.60 -6.90 -10.69
C ILE A 94 -17.13 -6.49 -10.73
N ARG A 95 -16.47 -6.65 -9.58
CA ARG A 95 -15.01 -6.49 -9.48
C ARG A 95 -14.36 -7.84 -9.62
N THR A 96 -13.76 -8.10 -10.78
CA THR A 96 -12.99 -9.32 -11.05
C THR A 96 -11.52 -9.05 -10.77
N LYS A 97 -10.87 -9.92 -10.00
CA LYS A 97 -9.46 -9.82 -9.66
C LYS A 97 -8.79 -11.16 -9.92
N ARG A 98 -7.71 -11.15 -10.69
CA ARG A 98 -6.91 -12.32 -11.03
C ARG A 98 -5.61 -12.26 -10.27
N LEU A 99 -5.39 -13.24 -9.39
CA LEU A 99 -4.14 -13.45 -8.69
C LEU A 99 -3.34 -14.50 -9.45
N VAL A 100 -2.09 -14.22 -9.74
CA VAL A 100 -1.17 -15.15 -10.41
C VAL A 100 -0.03 -15.43 -9.46
N TYR A 101 0.19 -16.72 -9.22
CA TYR A 101 1.26 -17.28 -8.41
C TYR A 101 2.13 -18.13 -9.31
N THR A 102 3.42 -17.88 -9.32
CA THR A 102 4.43 -18.62 -10.07
C THR A 102 5.36 -19.29 -9.08
N GLY A 103 5.50 -20.59 -9.21
CA GLY A 103 6.40 -21.38 -8.38
C GLY A 103 7.10 -22.46 -9.19
N VAL A 104 7.93 -23.24 -8.50
CA VAL A 104 8.56 -24.43 -9.06
C VAL A 104 8.06 -25.64 -8.29
N ASN A 105 7.67 -26.69 -8.99
CA ASN A 105 7.29 -27.95 -8.37
C ASN A 105 8.54 -28.60 -7.75
N PRO A 106 8.62 -28.81 -6.42
CA PRO A 106 9.81 -29.40 -5.81
C PRO A 106 10.04 -30.85 -6.27
N ALA A 107 8.98 -31.58 -6.66
CA ALA A 107 9.09 -32.97 -7.08
C ALA A 107 9.56 -33.14 -8.53
N SER A 108 9.24 -32.20 -9.42
CA SER A 108 9.52 -32.32 -10.87
C SER A 108 10.41 -31.22 -11.44
N GLY A 109 10.70 -30.16 -10.68
CA GLY A 109 11.43 -28.99 -11.17
C GLY A 109 10.67 -28.15 -12.21
N GLN A 110 9.43 -28.52 -12.57
CA GLN A 110 8.63 -27.80 -13.54
C GLN A 110 8.13 -26.47 -12.99
N ARG A 111 8.01 -25.47 -13.87
CA ARG A 111 7.41 -24.19 -13.50
C ARG A 111 5.90 -24.36 -13.44
N ILE A 112 5.32 -23.96 -12.31
CA ILE A 112 3.89 -24.00 -12.09
C ILE A 112 3.37 -22.56 -12.08
N THR A 113 2.39 -22.29 -12.94
CA THR A 113 1.63 -21.05 -12.91
C THR A 113 0.23 -21.33 -12.39
N THR A 114 -0.07 -20.82 -11.20
CA THR A 114 -1.38 -20.92 -10.54
C THR A 114 -2.12 -19.60 -10.67
N THR A 115 -3.28 -19.63 -11.30
CA THR A 115 -4.16 -18.48 -11.48
C THR A 115 -5.41 -18.66 -10.64
N ILE A 116 -5.73 -17.68 -9.79
CA ILE A 116 -6.96 -17.63 -9.00
C ILE A 116 -7.77 -16.43 -9.46
N ILE A 117 -9.02 -16.67 -9.84
CA ILE A 117 -9.96 -15.63 -10.24
C ILE A 117 -10.91 -15.38 -9.09
N LEU A 118 -10.99 -14.13 -8.67
CA LEU A 118 -11.87 -13.63 -7.64
C LEU A 118 -12.93 -12.73 -8.28
N GLU A 119 -14.17 -12.83 -7.82
CA GLU A 119 -15.20 -11.84 -8.10
C GLU A 119 -15.80 -11.35 -6.78
N ASN A 120 -15.90 -10.03 -6.64
CA ASN A 120 -16.40 -9.38 -5.42
C ASN A 120 -15.66 -9.87 -4.15
N GLY A 121 -14.36 -10.18 -4.27
CA GLY A 121 -13.51 -10.63 -3.17
C GLY A 121 -13.63 -12.12 -2.82
N LYS A 122 -14.36 -12.92 -3.60
CA LYS A 122 -14.49 -14.38 -3.42
C LYS A 122 -13.94 -15.15 -4.62
N VAL A 123 -13.35 -16.31 -4.40
CA VAL A 123 -12.84 -17.17 -5.47
C VAL A 123 -14.02 -17.68 -6.31
N VAL A 124 -13.98 -17.46 -7.61
CA VAL A 124 -14.95 -18.03 -8.55
C VAL A 124 -14.34 -19.14 -9.39
N ASP A 125 -13.03 -19.09 -9.63
CA ASP A 125 -12.34 -20.06 -10.45
C ASP A 125 -10.87 -20.15 -10.04
N LYS A 126 -10.27 -21.31 -10.29
CA LYS A 126 -8.84 -21.57 -10.10
C LYS A 126 -8.33 -22.43 -11.24
N LYS A 127 -7.20 -22.04 -11.82
CA LYS A 127 -6.52 -22.75 -12.90
C LYS A 127 -5.06 -22.95 -12.55
N ARG A 128 -4.53 -24.14 -12.82
CA ARG A 128 -3.11 -24.44 -12.73
C ARG A 128 -2.61 -24.84 -14.12
N SER A 129 -1.48 -24.27 -14.52
CA SER A 129 -0.76 -24.61 -15.75
C SER A 129 0.67 -25.01 -15.39
N TYR A 130 1.23 -25.88 -16.22
CA TYR A 130 2.62 -26.33 -16.15
C TYR A 130 3.30 -25.85 -17.43
N ASP A 131 4.47 -25.24 -17.28
CA ASP A 131 5.35 -24.81 -18.37
C ASP A 131 6.59 -25.70 -18.44
#